data_AF-A0A940DPP4-F1
#
_entry.id   AF-A0A940DPP4-F1
#
_cell.length_a   1.000
_cell.length_b   1.000
_cell.length_c   1.000
_cell.angle_alpha   90.00
_cell.angle_beta   90.00
_cell.angle_gamma   90.00
#
_symmetry.space_group_name_H-M   'P 1'
#
loop_
_entity.id
_entity.type
_entity.pdbx_description
1 polymer ?
#
loop_
_entity_poly.entity_id
_entity_poly.type
_entity_poly.pdbx_seq_one_letter_code
_entity_poly.pdbx_strand_id
1 'polypeptide(L)'
;MKNLLLYTVSLLALFLSGQYASAQLYKVDDLLRDSAEVHKAVKADTLYKEGPEKYKIANGETVRLVGKTDGYHVAVEYNGETYIISPDDLKFSKKNDRNTADPITTGSLRARHSALGHFYYSAFPYWLSFLVLIAIFAAMYLIDKKVSAPAVKQKLMLAVPAALLFVSILEIVGYCILGSDLLWWCDYDRNGFFKSLLMVIPFALAIGIQLYVGFMYKESIEDSTGKELSMKTVLLGLAATLVLPIVVIVILALCGINGTPLDITFAVLFLGSLALSVGTSLSKNIKALGRSYGTLFTAFTVVYAIGAIIAVILLITAILKLIFVILTAVAVVFGTLFILGSAKGSGSANKVIYYDKLGRQYKFDSDAQEANRKIDERSESGL
;
A
#
# COMPACT_ATOMS: atom_id res chain seq x y z
N MET A 1 -53.48 -24.12 3.91
CA MET A 1 -53.03 -24.14 2.50
C MET A 1 -52.29 -22.89 2.06
N LYS A 2 -52.77 -21.66 2.37
CA LYS A 2 -52.07 -20.39 2.03
C LYS A 2 -50.60 -20.34 2.50
N ASN A 3 -50.30 -20.80 3.71
CA ASN A 3 -48.93 -20.78 4.24
C ASN A 3 -48.02 -21.82 3.55
N LEU A 4 -48.56 -22.99 3.19
CA LEU A 4 -47.79 -24.02 2.46
C LEU A 4 -47.44 -23.55 1.03
N LEU A 5 -48.34 -22.80 0.39
CA LEU A 5 -48.12 -22.19 -0.92
C LEU A 5 -47.10 -21.03 -0.82
N LEU A 6 -47.12 -20.27 0.28
CA LEU A 6 -46.12 -19.23 0.55
C LEU A 6 -44.72 -19.83 0.81
N TYR A 7 -44.63 -20.91 1.57
CA TYR A 7 -43.36 -21.60 1.83
C TYR A 7 -42.81 -22.28 0.57
N THR A 8 -43.66 -22.89 -0.26
CA THR A 8 -43.23 -23.50 -1.52
C THR A 8 -42.83 -22.46 -2.56
N VAL A 9 -43.51 -21.31 -2.64
CA VAL A 9 -43.09 -20.18 -3.50
C VAL A 9 -41.80 -19.54 -2.99
N SER A 10 -41.61 -19.40 -1.67
CA SER A 10 -40.33 -18.93 -1.10
C SER A 10 -39.20 -19.93 -1.29
N LEU A 11 -39.45 -21.24 -1.18
CA LEU A 11 -38.46 -22.28 -1.46
C LEU A 11 -38.10 -22.32 -2.95
N LEU A 12 -39.10 -22.16 -3.84
CA LEU A 12 -38.90 -22.08 -5.29
C LEU A 12 -38.17 -20.79 -5.68
N ALA A 13 -38.43 -19.67 -5.01
CA ALA A 13 -37.68 -18.42 -5.20
C ALA A 13 -36.25 -18.51 -4.65
N LEU A 14 -36.00 -19.26 -3.59
CA LEU A 14 -34.65 -19.60 -3.10
C LEU A 14 -33.93 -20.58 -4.06
N PHE A 15 -34.65 -21.54 -4.64
CA PHE A 15 -34.11 -22.46 -5.64
C PHE A 15 -33.80 -21.76 -6.98
N LEU A 16 -34.65 -20.82 -7.40
CA LEU A 16 -34.48 -20.01 -8.61
C LEU A 16 -33.43 -18.91 -8.43
N SER A 17 -33.26 -18.36 -7.22
CA SER A 17 -32.18 -17.39 -6.94
C SER A 17 -30.80 -18.05 -6.82
N GLY A 18 -30.73 -19.35 -6.48
CA GLY A 18 -29.52 -20.15 -6.55
C GLY A 18 -29.02 -20.45 -7.98
N GLN A 19 -29.82 -20.18 -9.01
CA GLN A 19 -29.44 -20.38 -10.43
C GLN A 19 -28.91 -19.14 -11.14
N TYR A 20 -28.72 -18.00 -10.45
CA TYR A 20 -27.90 -16.92 -10.99
C TYR A 20 -26.41 -17.23 -10.85
N ALA A 21 -25.96 -18.36 -11.41
CA ALA A 21 -24.61 -18.46 -11.94
C ALA A 21 -24.56 -17.49 -13.13
N SER A 22 -24.46 -16.21 -12.82
CA SER A 22 -24.51 -15.16 -13.81
C SER A 22 -23.28 -15.26 -14.68
N ALA A 23 -23.50 -15.60 -15.94
CA ALA A 23 -22.51 -15.49 -16.99
C ALA A 23 -22.28 -14.01 -17.37
N GLN A 24 -21.96 -13.14 -16.40
CA GLN A 24 -21.58 -11.77 -16.72
C GLN A 24 -20.23 -11.75 -17.43
N LEU A 25 -20.12 -10.85 -18.40
CA LEU A 25 -18.90 -10.60 -19.12
C LEU A 25 -18.10 -9.50 -18.42
N TYR A 26 -16.82 -9.76 -18.22
CA TYR A 26 -15.85 -8.78 -17.75
C TYR A 26 -14.78 -8.61 -18.81
N LYS A 27 -14.16 -7.44 -18.83
CA LYS A 27 -13.00 -7.15 -19.65
C LYS A 27 -11.77 -7.14 -18.75
N VAL A 28 -10.73 -7.86 -19.14
CA VAL A 28 -9.44 -7.82 -18.45
C VAL A 28 -8.82 -6.44 -18.68
N ASP A 29 -8.47 -5.77 -17.58
CA ASP A 29 -7.98 -4.40 -17.52
C ASP A 29 -7.03 -4.24 -16.34
N ASP A 30 -5.86 -4.89 -16.39
CA ASP A 30 -4.76 -4.62 -15.44
C ASP A 30 -4.28 -3.18 -15.64
N LEU A 31 -4.31 -2.39 -14.56
CA LEU A 31 -4.06 -0.95 -14.61
C LEU A 31 -2.58 -0.58 -14.76
N LEU A 32 -1.67 -1.54 -14.59
CA LEU A 32 -0.22 -1.32 -14.56
C LEU A 32 0.53 -2.11 -15.64
N ARG A 33 -0.05 -3.21 -16.11
CA ARG A 33 0.56 -4.15 -17.05
C ARG A 33 -0.35 -4.36 -18.23
N ASP A 34 0.20 -4.87 -19.33
CA ASP A 34 -0.58 -5.18 -20.54
C ASP A 34 -1.37 -6.49 -20.45
N SER A 35 -1.30 -7.19 -19.30
CA SER A 35 -1.94 -8.48 -19.06
C SER A 35 -2.09 -8.77 -17.58
N ALA A 36 -3.20 -9.39 -17.19
CA ALA A 36 -3.41 -9.91 -15.84
C ALA A 36 -2.78 -11.30 -15.68
N GLU A 37 -2.14 -11.54 -14.52
CA GLU A 37 -1.63 -12.86 -14.13
C GLU A 37 -2.77 -13.68 -13.51
N VAL A 38 -2.99 -14.89 -14.04
CA VAL A 38 -4.09 -15.75 -13.63
C VAL A 38 -3.59 -17.15 -13.31
N HIS A 39 -4.31 -17.84 -12.43
CA HIS A 39 -4.02 -19.23 -12.06
C HIS A 39 -5.04 -20.16 -12.69
N LYS A 40 -4.61 -21.30 -13.25
CA LYS A 40 -5.57 -22.30 -13.73
C LYS A 40 -6.40 -22.80 -12.55
N ALA A 41 -7.72 -22.79 -12.68
CA ALA A 41 -8.60 -23.15 -11.58
C ALA A 41 -8.72 -24.67 -11.44
N VAL A 42 -8.63 -25.17 -10.21
CA VAL A 42 -8.96 -26.55 -9.86
C VAL A 42 -10.29 -26.52 -9.12
N LYS A 43 -11.31 -27.19 -9.66
CA LYS A 43 -12.63 -27.25 -9.04
C LYS A 43 -12.59 -28.24 -7.87
N ALA A 44 -12.77 -27.74 -6.65
CA ALA A 44 -12.90 -28.54 -5.44
C ALA A 44 -14.34 -28.38 -4.91
N ASP A 45 -15.17 -29.40 -5.12
CA ASP A 45 -16.58 -29.43 -4.72
C ASP A 45 -17.41 -28.25 -5.26
N THR A 46 -17.66 -27.24 -4.42
CA THR A 46 -18.50 -26.06 -4.69
C THR A 46 -17.70 -24.78 -4.96
N LEU A 47 -16.38 -24.79 -4.75
CA LEU A 47 -15.50 -23.61 -4.89
C LEU A 47 -14.33 -23.89 -5.84
N TYR A 48 -13.85 -22.83 -6.49
CA TYR A 48 -12.64 -22.90 -7.30
C TYR A 48 -11.41 -22.59 -6.43
N LYS A 49 -10.35 -23.37 -6.61
CA LYS A 49 -9.05 -23.21 -5.93
C LYS A 49 -7.93 -22.93 -6.95
N GLU A 50 -6.91 -22.21 -6.51
CA GLU A 50 -5.74 -21.91 -7.34
C GLU A 50 -4.96 -23.17 -7.65
N GLY A 51 -4.79 -23.44 -8.94
CA GLY A 51 -3.86 -24.44 -9.43
C GLY A 51 -2.42 -23.92 -9.49
N PRO A 52 -1.46 -24.83 -9.68
CA PRO A 52 -0.04 -24.49 -9.72
C PRO A 52 0.37 -23.76 -11.01
N GLU A 53 -0.42 -23.88 -12.08
CA GLU A 53 -0.12 -23.31 -13.39
C GLU A 53 -0.52 -21.83 -13.45
N LYS A 54 0.46 -20.99 -13.83
CA LYS A 54 0.28 -19.56 -14.06
C LYS A 54 0.14 -19.26 -15.54
N TYR A 55 -0.78 -18.38 -15.88
CA TYR A 55 -1.04 -17.93 -17.24
C TYR A 55 -1.22 -16.40 -17.26
N LYS A 56 -1.19 -15.79 -18.45
CA LYS A 56 -1.42 -14.36 -18.64
C LYS A 56 -2.52 -14.11 -19.64
N ILE A 57 -3.52 -13.33 -19.25
CA ILE A 57 -4.60 -12.90 -20.14
C ILE A 57 -4.37 -11.43 -20.49
N ALA A 58 -4.32 -11.10 -21.78
CA ALA A 58 -4.05 -9.75 -22.24
C ALA A 58 -5.18 -8.78 -21.87
N ASN A 59 -4.81 -7.53 -21.59
CA ASN A 59 -5.77 -6.45 -21.46
C ASN A 59 -6.55 -6.28 -22.76
N GLY A 60 -7.86 -6.10 -22.68
CA GLY A 60 -8.69 -6.12 -23.88
C GLY A 60 -9.63 -7.32 -23.94
N GLU A 61 -9.15 -8.45 -23.46
CA GLU A 61 -9.83 -9.73 -23.58
C GLU A 61 -11.10 -9.77 -22.73
N THR A 62 -12.11 -10.49 -23.22
CA THR A 62 -13.38 -10.66 -22.51
C THR A 62 -13.40 -12.02 -21.83
N VAL A 63 -13.70 -12.03 -20.53
CA VAL A 63 -13.81 -13.23 -19.71
C VAL A 63 -15.21 -13.33 -19.13
N ARG A 64 -15.67 -14.55 -18.86
CA ARG A 64 -17.01 -14.82 -18.32
C ARG A 64 -16.89 -15.19 -16.84
N LEU A 65 -17.66 -14.53 -15.97
CA LEU A 65 -17.72 -14.93 -14.57
C LEU A 65 -18.41 -16.30 -14.44
N VAL A 66 -17.76 -17.25 -13.76
CA VAL A 66 -18.30 -18.61 -13.55
C VAL A 66 -18.43 -19.01 -12.08
N GLY A 67 -17.80 -18.28 -11.17
CA GLY A 67 -17.98 -18.55 -9.74
C GLY A 67 -17.10 -17.71 -8.82
N LYS A 68 -17.25 -17.94 -7.53
CA LYS A 68 -16.41 -17.36 -6.48
C LYS A 68 -15.38 -18.36 -5.98
N THR A 69 -14.31 -17.85 -5.39
CA THR A 69 -13.31 -18.63 -4.66
C THR A 69 -13.52 -18.47 -3.15
N ASP A 70 -12.73 -19.18 -2.33
CA ASP A 70 -12.72 -19.06 -0.85
C ASP A 70 -12.02 -17.77 -0.36
N GLY A 71 -11.76 -16.81 -1.26
CA GLY A 71 -11.00 -15.60 -0.94
C GLY A 71 -11.44 -14.40 -1.77
N TYR A 72 -10.52 -13.44 -1.88
CA TYR A 72 -10.76 -12.20 -2.63
C TYR A 72 -10.89 -12.42 -4.15
N HIS A 73 -10.40 -13.55 -4.67
CA HIS A 73 -10.37 -13.81 -6.11
C HIS A 73 -11.67 -14.40 -6.65
N VAL A 74 -11.83 -14.33 -7.97
CA VAL A 74 -13.01 -14.83 -8.68
C VAL A 74 -12.61 -15.81 -9.78
N ALA A 75 -13.49 -16.76 -10.07
CA ALA A 75 -13.30 -17.73 -11.13
C ALA A 75 -13.94 -17.24 -12.43
N VAL A 76 -13.14 -17.17 -13.49
CA VAL A 76 -13.55 -16.72 -14.82
C VAL A 76 -13.22 -17.77 -15.87
N GLU A 77 -14.09 -17.90 -16.87
CA GLU A 77 -13.84 -18.74 -18.04
C GLU A 77 -13.27 -17.90 -19.19
N TYR A 78 -12.20 -18.42 -19.79
CA TYR A 78 -11.53 -17.85 -20.95
C TYR A 78 -11.09 -18.99 -21.88
N ASN A 79 -11.47 -18.90 -23.17
CA ASN A 79 -11.17 -19.92 -24.19
C ASN A 79 -11.53 -21.37 -23.80
N GLY A 80 -12.63 -21.56 -23.05
CA GLY A 80 -13.12 -22.88 -22.62
C GLY A 80 -12.41 -23.46 -21.39
N GLU A 81 -11.44 -22.75 -20.81
CA GLU A 81 -10.74 -23.12 -19.59
C GLU A 81 -11.11 -22.15 -18.45
N THR A 82 -11.07 -22.62 -17.20
CA THR A 82 -11.39 -21.79 -16.04
C THR A 82 -10.11 -21.33 -15.34
N TYR A 83 -10.06 -20.04 -15.03
CA TYR A 83 -8.95 -19.37 -14.37
C TYR A 83 -9.43 -18.60 -13.14
N ILE A 84 -8.52 -18.38 -12.20
CA ILE A 84 -8.72 -17.51 -11.05
C ILE A 84 -7.98 -16.20 -11.30
N ILE A 85 -8.69 -15.09 -11.11
CA ILE A 85 -8.21 -13.73 -11.35
C ILE A 85 -8.63 -12.80 -10.21
N SER A 86 -7.84 -11.75 -9.98
CA SER A 86 -8.20 -10.69 -9.05
C SER A 86 -9.37 -9.85 -9.59
N PRO A 87 -10.37 -9.51 -8.75
CA PRO A 87 -11.36 -8.50 -9.08
C PRO A 87 -10.75 -7.17 -9.54
N ASP A 88 -9.59 -6.79 -9.00
CA ASP A 88 -8.91 -5.53 -9.33
C ASP A 88 -8.46 -5.44 -10.80
N ASP A 89 -8.40 -6.58 -11.51
CA ASP A 89 -8.01 -6.65 -12.92
C ASP A 89 -9.23 -6.78 -13.86
N LEU A 90 -10.45 -6.68 -13.31
CA LEU A 90 -11.69 -6.91 -14.03
C LEU A 90 -12.55 -5.64 -14.12
N LYS A 91 -12.85 -5.25 -15.35
CA LYS A 91 -13.78 -4.17 -15.66
C LYS A 91 -15.10 -4.72 -16.16
N PHE A 92 -16.21 -4.35 -15.54
CA PHE A 92 -17.54 -4.76 -16.00
C PHE A 92 -17.77 -4.40 -17.48
N SER A 93 -18.11 -5.40 -18.29
CA SER A 93 -18.23 -5.21 -19.74
C SER A 93 -19.51 -4.47 -20.10
N LYS A 94 -19.40 -3.51 -21.03
CA LYS A 94 -20.57 -2.85 -21.63
C LYS A 94 -21.39 -3.77 -22.54
N LYS A 95 -20.90 -4.97 -22.84
CA LYS A 95 -21.61 -5.99 -23.62
C LYS A 95 -22.68 -6.73 -22.82
N ASN A 96 -22.69 -6.59 -21.49
CA ASN A 96 -23.79 -7.10 -20.68
C ASN A 96 -25.06 -6.29 -20.91
N ASP A 97 -26.22 -6.90 -20.67
CA ASP A 97 -27.49 -6.19 -20.73
C ASP A 97 -27.52 -5.02 -19.73
N ARG A 98 -28.23 -3.95 -20.07
CA ARG A 98 -28.26 -2.72 -19.24
C ARG A 98 -28.78 -2.94 -17.82
N ASN A 99 -29.58 -3.98 -17.61
CA ASN A 99 -30.16 -4.32 -16.31
C ASN A 99 -29.38 -5.42 -15.57
N THR A 100 -28.26 -5.89 -16.12
CA THR A 100 -27.42 -6.90 -15.47
C THR A 100 -26.73 -6.29 -14.26
N ALA A 101 -27.00 -6.85 -13.07
CA ALA A 101 -26.29 -6.47 -11.86
C ALA A 101 -24.81 -6.85 -11.96
N ASP A 102 -23.95 -5.99 -11.42
CA ASP A 102 -22.50 -6.17 -11.35
C ASP A 102 -22.12 -6.66 -9.94
N PRO A 103 -21.90 -7.98 -9.76
CA PRO A 103 -21.63 -8.56 -8.44
C PRO A 103 -20.19 -8.32 -7.93
N ILE A 104 -19.29 -7.80 -8.77
CA ILE A 104 -17.86 -7.69 -8.46
C ILE A 104 -17.43 -6.23 -8.31
N THR A 105 -17.77 -5.37 -9.26
CA THR A 105 -17.20 -4.02 -9.30
C THR A 105 -17.90 -3.10 -8.30
N THR A 106 -17.22 -2.80 -7.19
CA THR A 106 -17.64 -1.76 -6.25
C THR A 106 -17.47 -0.36 -6.84
N GLY A 107 -18.04 0.67 -6.19
CA GLY A 107 -17.92 2.06 -6.64
C GLY A 107 -16.46 2.53 -6.75
N SER A 108 -15.60 2.15 -5.81
CA SER A 108 -14.17 2.46 -5.83
C SER A 108 -13.44 1.72 -6.97
N LEU A 109 -13.74 0.44 -7.17
CA LEU A 109 -13.15 -0.34 -8.25
C LEU A 109 -13.55 0.19 -9.63
N ARG A 110 -14.80 0.63 -9.77
CA ARG A 110 -15.28 1.27 -10.99
C ARG A 110 -14.57 2.59 -11.27
N ALA A 111 -14.24 3.37 -10.23
CA ALA A 111 -13.46 4.59 -10.37
C ALA A 111 -12.02 4.32 -10.85
N ARG A 112 -11.40 3.23 -10.39
CA ARG A 112 -10.04 2.81 -10.81
C ARG A 112 -9.96 2.42 -12.29
N HIS A 113 -10.97 1.73 -12.82
CA HIS A 113 -11.03 1.39 -14.25
C HIS A 113 -11.58 2.52 -15.14
N SER A 114 -11.80 3.72 -14.59
CA SER A 114 -12.19 4.90 -15.37
C SER A 114 -10.98 5.51 -16.10
N ALA A 115 -11.22 6.42 -17.06
CA ALA A 115 -10.14 7.14 -17.73
C ALA A 115 -9.27 7.93 -16.74
N LEU A 116 -9.88 8.50 -15.68
CA LEU A 116 -9.14 9.17 -14.61
C LEU A 116 -8.34 8.17 -13.77
N GLY A 117 -8.87 6.99 -13.49
CA GLY A 117 -8.11 5.95 -12.79
C GLY A 117 -6.89 5.46 -13.56
N HIS A 118 -7.03 5.25 -14.88
CA HIS A 118 -5.92 4.98 -15.78
C HIS A 118 -4.89 6.12 -15.82
N PHE A 119 -5.35 7.38 -15.82
CA PHE A 119 -4.45 8.53 -15.68
C PHE A 119 -3.63 8.47 -14.38
N TYR A 120 -4.27 8.17 -13.23
CA TYR A 120 -3.60 8.09 -11.93
C TYR A 120 -2.69 6.87 -11.71
N TYR A 121 -2.98 5.76 -12.40
CA TYR A 121 -2.09 4.60 -12.44
C TYR A 121 -0.94 4.74 -13.44
N SER A 122 -1.00 5.71 -14.35
CA SER A 122 0.14 6.06 -15.19
C SER A 122 1.22 6.79 -14.37
N ALA A 123 2.48 6.74 -14.81
CA ALA A 123 3.56 7.50 -14.17
C ALA A 123 3.42 9.03 -14.36
N PHE A 124 2.51 9.48 -15.23
CA PHE A 124 2.38 10.88 -15.63
C PHE A 124 2.02 11.83 -14.47
N PRO A 125 0.96 11.62 -13.67
CA PRO A 125 0.62 12.52 -12.56
C PRO A 125 1.72 12.62 -11.50
N TYR A 126 2.42 11.51 -11.23
CA TYR A 126 3.59 11.51 -10.35
C TYR A 126 4.67 12.49 -10.87
N TRP A 127 5.08 12.34 -12.13
CA TRP A 127 6.10 13.19 -12.73
C TRP A 127 5.62 14.63 -12.94
N LEU A 128 4.34 14.83 -13.26
CA LEU A 128 3.74 16.16 -13.40
C LEU A 128 3.84 16.94 -12.10
N SER A 129 3.43 16.36 -10.97
CA SER A 129 3.53 17.00 -9.65
C SER A 129 4.98 17.34 -9.31
N PHE A 130 5.90 16.40 -9.55
CA PHE A 130 7.33 16.62 -9.32
C PHE A 130 7.89 17.78 -10.16
N LEU A 131 7.59 17.81 -11.47
CA LEU A 131 8.07 18.85 -12.38
C LEU A 131 7.46 20.22 -12.05
N VAL A 132 6.20 20.28 -11.65
CA VAL A 132 5.56 21.53 -11.19
C VAL A 132 6.27 22.06 -9.94
N LEU A 133 6.59 21.21 -8.96
CA LEU A 133 7.33 21.61 -7.77
C LEU A 133 8.74 22.12 -8.10
N ILE A 134 9.46 21.45 -9.01
CA ILE A 134 10.76 21.92 -9.50
C ILE A 134 10.62 23.30 -10.19
N ALA A 135 9.61 23.46 -11.04
CA ALA A 135 9.38 24.72 -11.74
C ALA A 135 9.09 25.87 -10.77
N ILE A 136 8.29 25.61 -9.72
CA ILE A 136 8.02 26.57 -8.64
C ILE A 136 9.30 26.93 -7.89
N PHE A 137 10.11 25.94 -7.54
CA PHE A 137 11.39 26.16 -6.85
C PHE A 137 12.35 27.00 -7.70
N ALA A 138 12.53 26.64 -8.97
CA ALA A 138 13.35 27.40 -9.90
C ALA A 138 12.84 28.84 -10.05
N ALA A 139 11.52 29.01 -10.18
CA ALA A 139 10.89 30.33 -10.25
C ALA A 139 11.19 31.16 -9.01
N MET A 140 10.98 30.61 -7.81
CA MET A 140 11.25 31.29 -6.52
C MET A 140 12.73 31.62 -6.33
N TYR A 141 13.62 30.70 -6.66
CA TYR A 141 15.07 30.91 -6.61
C TYR A 141 15.52 32.05 -7.54
N LEU A 142 14.92 32.16 -8.72
CA LEU A 142 15.19 33.25 -9.64
C LEU A 142 14.70 34.61 -9.12
N ILE A 143 13.56 34.66 -8.39
CA ILE A 143 13.12 35.90 -7.72
C ILE A 143 14.19 36.38 -6.75
N ASP A 144 14.64 35.47 -5.89
CA ASP A 144 15.55 35.76 -4.79
C ASP A 144 16.91 36.26 -5.31
N LYS A 145 17.39 35.69 -6.43
CA LYS A 145 18.66 36.09 -7.08
C LYS A 145 18.60 37.31 -7.99
N LYS A 146 17.71 38.28 -7.74
CA LYS A 146 17.58 39.60 -8.42
C LYS A 146 16.76 39.61 -9.71
N VAL A 147 15.49 39.18 -9.66
CA VAL A 147 14.50 39.76 -10.60
C VAL A 147 14.09 41.13 -10.06
N SER A 148 14.74 42.20 -10.55
CA SER A 148 14.42 43.59 -10.18
C SER A 148 13.08 44.09 -10.73
N ALA A 149 12.40 43.32 -11.59
CA ALA A 149 11.14 43.73 -12.20
C ALA A 149 9.95 43.47 -11.24
N PRO A 150 9.34 44.53 -10.66
CA PRO A 150 8.25 44.37 -9.66
C PRO A 150 7.01 43.66 -10.24
N ALA A 151 6.74 43.83 -11.54
CA ALA A 151 5.64 43.15 -12.22
C ALA A 151 5.81 41.62 -12.30
N VAL A 152 7.05 41.14 -12.42
CA VAL A 152 7.36 39.69 -12.44
C VAL A 152 7.24 39.12 -11.04
N LYS A 153 7.78 39.82 -10.03
CA LYS A 153 7.65 39.45 -8.61
C LYS A 153 6.18 39.31 -8.19
N GLN A 154 5.34 40.28 -8.57
CA GLN A 154 3.90 40.25 -8.24
C GLN A 154 3.16 39.09 -8.91
N LYS A 155 3.43 38.80 -10.20
CA LYS A 155 2.83 37.66 -10.88
C LYS A 155 3.27 36.32 -10.27
N LEU A 156 4.54 36.19 -9.90
CA LEU A 156 5.06 34.97 -9.26
C LEU A 156 4.50 34.78 -7.85
N MET A 157 4.30 35.85 -7.08
CA MET A 157 3.64 35.80 -5.77
C MET A 157 2.21 35.25 -5.84
N LEU A 158 1.51 35.40 -6.97
CA LEU A 158 0.20 34.77 -7.18
C LEU A 158 0.33 33.35 -7.78
N ALA A 159 1.28 33.14 -8.67
CA ALA A 159 1.45 31.87 -9.38
C ALA A 159 1.91 30.73 -8.44
N VAL A 160 2.79 31.01 -7.49
CA VAL A 160 3.32 30.01 -6.54
C VAL A 160 2.22 29.36 -5.69
N PRO A 161 1.37 30.10 -4.96
CA PRO A 161 0.30 29.49 -4.18
C PRO A 161 -0.75 28.80 -5.07
N ALA A 162 -1.01 29.32 -6.28
CA ALA A 162 -1.92 28.67 -7.22
C ALA A 162 -1.37 27.33 -7.74
N ALA A 163 -0.08 27.26 -8.03
CA ALA A 163 0.57 26.03 -8.50
C ALA A 163 0.71 24.99 -7.39
N LEU A 164 1.01 25.42 -6.15
CA LEU A 164 0.97 24.53 -4.98
C LEU A 164 -0.43 23.98 -4.73
N LEU A 165 -1.46 24.82 -4.84
CA LEU A 165 -2.85 24.40 -4.72
C LEU A 165 -3.25 23.43 -5.85
N PHE A 166 -2.77 23.65 -7.07
CA PHE A 166 -2.96 22.72 -8.18
C PHE A 166 -2.36 21.34 -7.87
N VAL A 167 -1.13 21.28 -7.35
CA VAL A 167 -0.50 20.01 -6.92
C VAL A 167 -1.32 19.33 -5.82
N SER A 168 -1.78 20.09 -4.80
CA SER A 168 -2.62 19.51 -3.74
C SER A 168 -3.96 18.98 -4.25
N ILE A 169 -4.58 19.64 -5.23
CA ILE A 169 -5.80 19.11 -5.86
C ILE A 169 -5.50 17.81 -6.61
N LEU A 170 -4.40 17.74 -7.37
CA LEU A 170 -4.00 16.51 -8.05
C LEU A 170 -3.83 15.36 -7.05
N GLU A 171 -3.23 15.60 -5.89
CA GLU A 171 -3.03 14.61 -4.83
C GLU A 171 -4.35 14.17 -4.19
N ILE A 172 -5.25 15.12 -3.84
CA ILE A 172 -6.55 14.82 -3.24
C ILE A 172 -7.41 13.98 -4.20
N VAL A 173 -7.49 14.38 -5.46
CA VAL A 173 -8.24 13.64 -6.47
C VAL A 173 -7.63 12.25 -6.69
N GLY A 174 -6.30 12.15 -6.70
CA GLY A 174 -5.60 10.87 -6.77
C GLY A 174 -5.96 9.94 -5.60
N TYR A 175 -5.99 10.48 -4.37
CA TYR A 175 -6.42 9.73 -3.20
C TYR A 175 -7.88 9.29 -3.29
N CYS A 176 -8.79 10.14 -3.77
CA CYS A 176 -10.21 9.78 -3.94
C CYS A 176 -10.41 8.63 -4.96
N ILE A 177 -9.53 8.51 -5.96
CA ILE A 177 -9.65 7.49 -7.02
C ILE A 177 -8.91 6.21 -6.65
N LEU A 178 -7.66 6.33 -6.20
CA LEU A 178 -6.79 5.19 -5.91
C LEU A 178 -6.97 4.64 -4.50
N GLY A 179 -7.39 5.47 -3.54
CA GLY A 179 -7.50 5.11 -2.13
C GLY A 179 -6.16 4.65 -1.55
N SER A 180 -6.14 3.45 -0.98
CA SER A 180 -4.94 2.83 -0.40
C SER A 180 -3.82 2.54 -1.41
N ASP A 181 -4.14 2.49 -2.71
CA ASP A 181 -3.17 2.24 -3.78
C ASP A 181 -2.47 3.52 -4.30
N LEU A 182 -2.62 4.65 -3.60
CA LEU A 182 -1.97 5.92 -3.99
C LEU A 182 -0.43 5.80 -4.12
N LEU A 183 0.19 4.91 -3.33
CA LEU A 183 1.61 4.61 -3.35
C LEU A 183 1.99 3.45 -4.28
N TRP A 184 1.20 3.21 -5.34
CA TRP A 184 1.45 2.11 -6.28
C TRP A 184 2.87 2.13 -6.86
N TRP A 185 3.46 3.31 -7.06
CA TRP A 185 4.81 3.51 -7.60
C TRP A 185 5.92 3.04 -6.64
N CYS A 186 5.63 2.91 -5.34
CA CYS A 186 6.54 2.38 -4.32
C CYS A 186 6.24 0.91 -3.98
N ASP A 187 5.20 0.31 -4.59
CA ASP A 187 4.82 -1.06 -4.30
C ASP A 187 5.83 -2.06 -4.90
N TYR A 188 6.55 -2.77 -4.04
CA TYR A 188 7.61 -3.69 -4.45
C TYR A 188 7.03 -4.94 -5.14
N ASP A 189 5.84 -5.40 -4.77
CA ASP A 189 5.19 -6.57 -5.39
C ASP A 189 4.83 -6.26 -6.85
N ARG A 190 4.47 -5.00 -7.13
CA ARG A 190 4.06 -4.55 -8.46
C ARG A 190 5.24 -4.13 -9.34
N ASN A 191 6.17 -3.34 -8.79
CA ASN A 191 7.24 -2.67 -9.54
C ASN A 191 8.63 -3.30 -9.40
N GLY A 192 8.83 -4.19 -8.42
CA GLY A 192 10.14 -4.70 -8.04
C GLY A 192 10.94 -3.70 -7.18
N PHE A 193 11.86 -4.22 -6.37
CA PHE A 193 12.58 -3.46 -5.35
C PHE A 193 13.31 -2.21 -5.89
N PHE A 194 14.13 -2.35 -6.93
CA PHE A 194 14.95 -1.24 -7.43
C PHE A 194 14.13 -0.12 -8.05
N LYS A 195 13.06 -0.45 -8.77
CA LYS A 195 12.16 0.57 -9.35
C LYS A 195 11.45 1.34 -8.24
N SER A 196 10.92 0.65 -7.23
CA SER A 196 10.30 1.29 -6.07
C SER A 196 11.29 2.18 -5.32
N LEU A 197 12.52 1.71 -5.10
CA LEU A 197 13.59 2.48 -4.45
C LEU A 197 13.92 3.76 -5.22
N LEU A 198 14.11 3.67 -6.54
CA LEU A 198 14.44 4.83 -7.38
C LEU A 198 13.28 5.82 -7.47
N MET A 199 12.03 5.37 -7.39
CA MET A 199 10.85 6.25 -7.38
C MET A 199 10.64 6.95 -6.03
N VAL A 200 11.21 6.48 -4.93
CA VAL A 200 11.17 7.20 -3.64
C VAL A 200 12.06 8.45 -3.68
N ILE A 201 13.15 8.45 -4.46
CA ILE A 201 14.12 9.56 -4.49
C ILE A 201 13.49 10.87 -5.02
N PRO A 202 12.84 10.92 -6.21
CA PRO A 202 12.19 12.13 -6.67
C PRO A 202 11.04 12.57 -5.76
N PHE A 203 10.33 11.62 -5.13
CA PHE A 203 9.28 11.95 -4.17
C PHE A 203 9.84 12.63 -2.91
N ALA A 204 10.91 12.09 -2.33
CA ALA A 204 11.61 12.69 -1.20
C ALA A 204 12.15 14.09 -1.53
N LEU A 205 12.71 14.25 -2.74
CA LEU A 205 13.17 15.53 -3.24
C LEU A 205 12.01 16.52 -3.42
N ALA A 206 10.88 16.09 -3.98
CA ALA A 206 9.67 16.92 -4.11
C ALA A 206 9.19 17.43 -2.75
N ILE A 207 9.18 16.59 -1.72
CA ILE A 207 8.78 17.00 -0.36
C ILE A 207 9.77 18.02 0.20
N GLY A 208 11.08 17.78 0.06
CA GLY A 208 12.10 18.73 0.48
C GLY A 208 11.94 20.09 -0.21
N ILE A 209 11.71 20.08 -1.52
CA ILE A 209 11.44 21.27 -2.32
C ILE A 209 10.15 21.96 -1.85
N GLN A 210 9.05 21.22 -1.68
CA GLN A 210 7.76 21.74 -1.26
C GLN A 210 7.92 22.48 0.07
N LEU A 211 8.52 21.82 1.07
CA LEU A 211 8.80 22.40 2.39
C LEU A 211 9.61 23.68 2.29
N TYR A 212 10.68 23.68 1.50
CA TYR A 212 11.56 24.82 1.32
C TYR A 212 10.87 26.00 0.61
N VAL A 213 10.14 25.73 -0.48
CA VAL A 213 9.37 26.74 -1.23
C VAL A 213 8.34 27.44 -0.35
N GLY A 214 7.66 26.71 0.55
CA GLY A 214 6.73 27.33 1.47
C GLY A 214 7.39 28.37 2.39
N PHE A 215 8.59 28.07 2.90
CA PHE A 215 9.34 29.02 3.72
C PHE A 215 9.87 30.21 2.91
N MET A 216 10.41 29.97 1.71
CA MET A 216 10.82 31.07 0.83
C MET A 216 9.66 31.99 0.46
N TYR A 217 8.48 31.43 0.19
CA TYR A 217 7.29 32.20 -0.15
C TYR A 217 6.85 33.09 1.03
N LYS A 218 6.89 32.53 2.24
CA LYS A 218 6.63 33.27 3.47
C LYS A 218 7.60 34.44 3.61
N GLU A 219 8.91 34.18 3.53
CA GLU A 219 9.97 35.18 3.65
C GLU A 219 9.80 36.30 2.61
N SER A 220 9.49 35.96 1.37
CA SER A 220 9.27 36.95 0.30
C SER A 220 8.11 37.91 0.58
N ILE A 221 7.04 37.44 1.25
CA ILE A 221 5.93 38.31 1.68
C ILE A 221 6.33 39.14 2.88
N GLU A 222 7.05 38.56 3.85
CA GLU A 222 7.56 39.29 5.00
C GLU A 222 8.48 40.45 4.56
N ASP A 223 9.40 40.21 3.61
CA ASP A 223 10.26 41.24 3.02
C ASP A 223 9.49 42.35 2.32
N SER A 224 8.40 41.99 1.64
CA SER A 224 7.61 42.96 0.87
C SER A 224 6.64 43.76 1.73
N THR A 225 6.31 43.28 2.94
CA THR A 225 5.33 43.90 3.84
C THR A 225 5.93 44.45 5.13
N GLY A 226 7.17 44.04 5.46
CA GLY A 226 7.87 44.37 6.70
C GLY A 226 7.24 43.75 7.95
N LYS A 227 6.39 42.72 7.81
CA LYS A 227 5.59 42.15 8.90
C LYS A 227 5.75 40.65 8.99
N GLU A 228 5.86 40.14 10.21
CA GLU A 228 6.02 38.72 10.47
C GLU A 228 4.70 37.93 10.31
N LEU A 229 4.78 36.77 9.67
CA LEU A 229 3.69 35.84 9.38
C LEU A 229 3.83 34.53 10.16
N SER A 230 2.71 33.86 10.42
CA SER A 230 2.64 32.76 11.39
C SER A 230 2.64 31.34 10.80
N MET A 231 3.33 31.12 9.68
CA MET A 231 3.30 29.85 8.95
C MET A 231 3.76 28.64 9.80
N LYS A 232 4.85 28.81 10.57
CA LYS A 232 5.39 27.77 11.47
C LYS A 232 4.37 27.29 12.49
N THR A 233 3.54 28.22 13.00
CA THR A 233 2.48 27.91 13.98
C THR A 233 1.40 27.01 13.39
N VAL A 234 1.03 27.19 12.12
CA VAL A 234 0.05 26.33 11.45
C VAL A 234 0.62 24.95 11.17
N LEU A 235 1.84 24.87 10.64
CA LEU A 235 2.49 23.58 10.35
C LEU A 235 2.62 22.70 11.61
N LEU A 236 3.19 23.27 12.69
CA LEU A 236 3.35 22.53 13.94
C LEU A 236 2.01 22.29 14.63
N GLY A 237 1.11 23.28 14.60
CA GLY A 237 -0.22 23.18 15.20
C GLY A 237 -1.07 22.10 14.56
N LEU A 238 -1.10 22.01 13.22
CA LEU A 238 -1.84 20.98 12.50
C LEU A 238 -1.22 19.58 12.67
N ALA A 239 0.12 19.49 12.68
CA ALA A 239 0.79 18.23 13.00
C ALA A 239 0.43 17.75 14.41
N ALA A 240 0.43 18.65 15.39
CA ALA A 240 0.00 18.35 16.76
C ALA A 240 -1.48 17.98 16.85
N THR A 241 -2.36 18.63 16.07
CA THR A 241 -3.79 18.30 15.98
C THR A 241 -4.04 16.86 15.53
N LEU A 242 -3.16 16.28 14.72
CA LEU A 242 -3.27 14.89 14.30
C LEU A 242 -2.73 13.92 15.36
N VAL A 243 -1.58 14.22 15.96
CA VAL A 243 -0.87 13.30 16.87
C VAL A 243 -1.46 13.33 18.28
N LEU A 244 -1.75 14.51 18.82
CA LEU A 244 -2.14 14.69 20.22
C LEU A 244 -3.43 13.94 20.59
N PRO A 245 -4.54 14.02 19.81
CA PRO A 245 -5.76 13.29 20.15
C PRO A 245 -5.54 11.77 20.15
N ILE A 246 -4.73 11.25 19.22
CA ILE A 246 -4.41 9.82 19.13
C ILE A 246 -3.65 9.37 20.39
N VAL A 247 -2.61 10.09 20.78
CA VAL A 247 -1.82 9.76 21.97
C VAL A 247 -2.69 9.74 23.23
N VAL A 248 -3.52 10.78 23.42
CA VAL A 248 -4.40 10.87 24.58
C VAL A 248 -5.41 9.71 24.60
N ILE A 249 -5.98 9.35 23.46
CA ILE A 249 -6.93 8.23 23.37
C ILE A 249 -6.28 6.90 23.67
N VAL A 250 -5.08 6.64 23.14
CA VAL A 250 -4.35 5.40 23.42
C VAL A 250 -4.11 5.28 24.94
N ILE A 251 -3.72 6.37 25.60
CA ILE A 251 -3.53 6.39 27.05
C ILE A 251 -4.85 6.11 27.78
N LEU A 252 -5.96 6.78 27.39
CA LEU A 252 -7.27 6.59 28.03
C LEU A 252 -7.82 5.17 27.81
N ALA A 253 -7.63 4.60 26.63
CA ALA A 253 -7.99 3.22 26.30
C ALA A 253 -7.20 2.22 27.16
N LEU A 254 -5.90 2.44 27.35
CA LEU A 254 -5.06 1.64 28.26
C LEU A 254 -5.49 1.77 29.72
N CYS A 255 -6.07 2.90 30.12
CA CYS A 255 -6.69 3.10 31.43
C CYS A 255 -8.11 2.51 31.55
N GLY A 256 -8.62 1.82 30.52
CA GLY A 256 -9.91 1.14 30.54
C GLY A 256 -11.11 2.01 30.13
N ILE A 257 -10.89 3.26 29.70
CA ILE A 257 -11.96 4.13 29.18
C ILE A 257 -12.19 3.77 27.71
N ASN A 258 -13.40 3.30 27.39
CA ASN A 258 -13.76 2.85 26.04
C ASN A 258 -15.15 3.37 25.63
N GLY A 259 -15.44 3.33 24.33
CA GLY A 259 -16.74 3.72 23.76
C GLY A 259 -16.96 5.23 23.72
N THR A 260 -18.21 5.66 23.86
CA THR A 260 -18.65 7.05 23.62
C THR A 260 -17.80 8.14 24.31
N PRO A 261 -17.35 8.02 25.57
CA PRO A 261 -16.52 9.04 26.20
C PRO A 261 -15.19 9.28 25.48
N LEU A 262 -14.60 8.22 24.92
CA LEU A 262 -13.35 8.27 24.17
C LEU A 262 -13.55 8.95 22.81
N ASP A 263 -14.66 8.66 22.12
CA ASP A 263 -15.02 9.32 20.86
C ASP A 263 -15.28 10.82 21.03
N ILE A 264 -15.98 11.21 22.09
CA ILE A 264 -16.22 12.63 22.42
C ILE A 264 -14.89 13.32 22.74
N THR A 265 -14.03 12.66 23.53
CA THR A 265 -12.70 13.19 23.87
C THR A 265 -11.85 13.40 22.61
N PHE A 266 -11.87 12.45 21.67
CA PHE A 266 -11.23 12.61 20.37
C PHE A 266 -11.72 13.86 19.66
N ALA A 267 -13.05 13.98 19.49
CA ALA A 267 -13.65 15.06 18.74
C ALA A 267 -13.31 16.42 19.35
N VAL A 268 -13.39 16.55 20.68
CA VAL A 268 -13.07 17.80 21.39
C VAL A 268 -11.59 18.16 21.24
N LEU A 269 -10.67 17.22 21.44
CA LEU A 269 -9.24 17.49 21.32
C LEU A 269 -8.84 17.83 19.87
N PHE A 270 -9.40 17.09 18.91
CA PHE A 270 -9.16 17.32 17.50
C PHE A 270 -9.69 18.69 17.07
N LEU A 271 -10.98 18.97 17.28
CA LEU A 271 -11.60 20.24 16.88
C LEU A 271 -11.03 21.43 17.65
N GLY A 272 -10.77 21.27 18.95
CA GLY A 272 -10.21 22.32 19.80
C GLY A 272 -8.79 22.71 19.38
N SER A 273 -7.91 21.73 19.16
CA SER A 273 -6.54 22.01 18.71
C SER A 273 -6.51 22.57 17.28
N LEU A 274 -7.40 22.10 16.39
CA LEU A 274 -7.56 22.64 15.04
C LEU A 274 -7.99 24.10 15.07
N ALA A 275 -9.03 24.42 15.85
CA ALA A 275 -9.53 25.78 15.99
C ALA A 275 -8.47 26.73 16.57
N LEU A 276 -7.69 26.24 17.54
CA LEU A 276 -6.64 27.03 18.20
C LEU A 276 -5.46 27.30 17.25
N SER A 277 -5.00 26.28 16.50
CA SER A 277 -3.89 26.44 15.55
C SER A 277 -4.26 27.35 14.37
N VAL A 278 -5.42 27.13 13.74
CA VAL A 278 -5.90 27.95 12.62
C VAL A 278 -6.29 29.35 13.10
N GLY A 279 -7.01 29.46 14.22
CA GLY A 279 -7.49 30.74 14.74
C GLY A 279 -6.35 31.67 15.19
N THR A 280 -5.33 31.14 15.87
CA THR A 280 -4.16 31.93 16.26
C THR A 280 -3.39 32.41 15.03
N SER A 281 -3.27 31.58 13.99
CA SER A 281 -2.63 31.98 12.74
C SER A 281 -3.43 33.04 12.00
N LEU A 282 -4.75 32.85 11.87
CA LEU A 282 -5.65 33.80 11.23
C LEU A 282 -5.56 35.18 11.89
N SER A 283 -5.60 35.23 13.22
CA SER A 283 -5.49 36.48 13.98
C SER A 283 -4.16 37.20 13.72
N LYS A 284 -3.03 36.48 13.75
CA LYS A 284 -1.70 37.05 13.46
C LYS A 284 -1.61 37.55 12.01
N ASN A 285 -2.07 36.76 11.04
CA ASN A 285 -1.96 37.08 9.63
C ASN A 285 -2.91 38.24 9.24
N ILE A 286 -4.11 38.35 9.84
CA ILE A 286 -5.00 39.50 9.65
C ILE A 286 -4.38 40.78 10.21
N LYS A 287 -3.74 40.73 11.38
CA LYS A 287 -3.02 41.88 11.95
C LYS A 287 -1.85 42.31 11.04
N ALA A 288 -1.20 41.34 10.39
CA ALA A 288 -0.11 41.62 9.47
C ALA A 288 -0.62 42.21 8.13
N LEU A 289 -1.47 41.50 7.40
CA LEU A 289 -1.78 41.79 5.99
C LEU A 289 -3.16 42.47 5.78
N GLY A 290 -3.92 42.70 6.84
CA GLY A 290 -5.31 43.12 6.76
C GLY A 290 -6.27 41.93 6.54
N ARG A 291 -7.58 42.19 6.62
CA ARG A 291 -8.60 41.13 6.67
C ARG A 291 -8.60 40.24 5.43
N SER A 292 -8.59 40.82 4.23
CA SER A 292 -8.69 40.05 2.98
C SER A 292 -7.43 39.21 2.72
N TYR A 293 -6.26 39.84 2.66
CA TYR A 293 -5.00 39.15 2.38
C TYR A 293 -4.56 38.23 3.53
N GLY A 294 -4.81 38.61 4.77
CA GLY A 294 -4.51 37.77 5.93
C GLY A 294 -5.35 36.49 5.97
N THR A 295 -6.63 36.58 5.59
CA THR A 295 -7.50 35.40 5.47
C THR A 295 -7.03 34.49 4.33
N LEU A 296 -6.74 35.06 3.15
CA LEU A 296 -6.27 34.29 2.00
C LEU A 296 -4.94 33.58 2.28
N PHE A 297 -3.98 34.28 2.89
CA PHE A 297 -2.70 33.69 3.27
C PHE A 297 -2.86 32.56 4.29
N THR A 298 -3.78 32.71 5.25
CA THR A 298 -4.09 31.65 6.22
C THR A 298 -4.71 30.44 5.55
N ALA A 299 -5.68 30.64 4.65
CA ALA A 299 -6.30 29.55 3.89
C ALA A 299 -5.26 28.77 3.06
N PHE A 300 -4.39 29.49 2.34
CA PHE A 300 -3.25 28.91 1.64
C PHE A 300 -2.36 28.10 2.59
N THR A 301 -1.97 28.68 3.73
CA THR A 301 -1.08 28.03 4.69
C THR A 301 -1.69 26.74 5.25
N VAL A 302 -3.00 26.71 5.52
CA VAL A 302 -3.70 25.52 6.01
C VAL A 302 -3.68 24.41 4.95
N VAL A 303 -4.08 24.71 3.71
CA VAL A 303 -4.08 23.71 2.62
C VAL A 303 -2.67 23.18 2.38
N TYR A 304 -1.70 24.09 2.27
CA TYR A 304 -0.30 23.74 2.10
C TYR A 304 0.23 22.87 3.24
N ALA A 305 -0.08 23.20 4.50
CA ALA A 305 0.38 22.45 5.67
C ALA A 305 -0.23 21.05 5.73
N ILE A 306 -1.52 20.89 5.40
CA ILE A 306 -2.17 19.59 5.29
C ILE A 306 -1.48 18.74 4.21
N GLY A 307 -1.28 19.30 3.01
CA GLY A 307 -0.59 18.60 1.92
C GLY A 307 0.84 18.19 2.30
N ALA A 308 1.60 19.09 2.93
CA ALA A 308 2.95 18.81 3.39
C ALA A 308 3.00 17.70 4.45
N ILE A 309 2.08 17.72 5.43
CA ILE A 309 1.99 16.67 6.46
C ILE A 309 1.66 15.32 5.82
N ILE A 310 0.66 15.27 4.94
CA ILE A 310 0.28 14.05 4.23
C ILE A 310 1.46 13.51 3.43
N ALA A 311 2.14 14.37 2.67
CA ALA A 311 3.29 13.97 1.86
C ALA A 311 4.44 13.40 2.73
N VAL A 312 4.73 14.02 3.88
CA VAL A 312 5.71 13.49 4.84
C VAL A 312 5.29 12.11 5.38
N ILE A 313 4.02 11.93 5.76
CA ILE A 313 3.51 10.62 6.23
C ILE A 313 3.62 9.56 5.12
N LEU A 314 3.28 9.92 3.89
CA LEU A 314 3.41 9.05 2.72
C LEU A 314 4.88 8.66 2.47
N LEU A 315 5.82 9.59 2.64
CA LEU A 315 7.25 9.31 2.52
C LEU A 315 7.74 8.36 3.61
N ILE A 316 7.34 8.58 4.86
CA ILE A 316 7.66 7.68 5.97
C ILE A 316 7.11 6.28 5.66
N THR A 317 5.86 6.19 5.20
CA THR A 317 5.23 4.92 4.83
C THR A 317 5.98 4.21 3.70
N ALA A 318 6.37 4.95 2.66
CA ALA A 318 7.14 4.42 1.53
C ALA A 318 8.52 3.90 1.98
N ILE A 319 9.24 4.65 2.80
CA ILE A 319 10.54 4.26 3.36
C ILE A 319 10.39 3.01 4.24
N LEU A 320 9.40 2.98 5.14
CA LEU A 320 9.14 1.83 6.01
C LEU A 320 8.85 0.57 5.20
N LYS A 321 8.02 0.66 4.15
CA LYS A 321 7.76 -0.47 3.23
C LYS A 321 9.06 -1.02 2.64
N LEU A 322 9.96 -0.16 2.16
CA LEU A 322 11.25 -0.59 1.61
C LEU A 322 12.17 -1.20 2.68
N ILE A 323 12.21 -0.64 3.90
CA ILE A 323 12.98 -1.20 5.01
C ILE A 323 12.48 -2.60 5.36
N PHE A 324 11.17 -2.82 5.47
CA PHE A 324 10.61 -4.14 5.77
C PHE A 324 10.97 -5.18 4.70
N VAL A 325 10.98 -4.79 3.42
CA VAL A 325 11.42 -5.69 2.34
C VAL A 325 12.88 -6.10 2.52
N ILE A 326 13.77 -5.15 2.85
CA ILE A 326 15.19 -5.44 3.12
C ILE A 326 15.32 -6.38 4.33
N LEU A 327 14.59 -6.10 5.43
CA LEU A 327 14.61 -6.94 6.62
C LEU A 327 14.14 -8.37 6.32
N THR A 328 13.05 -8.54 5.55
CA THR A 328 12.56 -9.86 5.14
C THR A 328 13.57 -10.57 4.25
N ALA A 329 14.19 -9.88 3.28
CA ALA A 329 15.22 -10.46 2.43
C ALA A 329 16.43 -10.95 3.24
N VAL A 330 16.90 -10.13 4.19
CA VAL A 330 17.98 -10.49 5.12
C VAL A 330 17.59 -11.69 5.98
N ALA A 331 16.38 -11.69 6.55
CA ALA A 331 15.87 -12.80 7.36
C ALA A 331 15.79 -14.12 6.57
N VAL A 332 15.35 -14.07 5.30
CA VAL A 332 15.32 -15.25 4.42
C VAL A 332 16.73 -15.76 4.11
N VAL A 333 17.70 -14.87 3.84
CA VAL A 333 19.10 -15.27 3.60
C VAL A 333 19.71 -15.90 4.86
N PHE A 334 19.57 -15.28 6.03
CA PHE A 334 20.07 -15.85 7.28
C PHE A 334 19.36 -17.15 7.64
N GLY A 335 18.04 -17.24 7.45
CA GLY A 335 17.25 -18.44 7.69
C GLY A 335 17.68 -19.60 6.78
N THR A 336 17.87 -19.35 5.48
CA THR A 336 18.36 -20.36 4.54
C THR A 336 19.80 -20.80 4.85
N LEU A 337 20.70 -19.86 5.19
CA LEU A 337 22.05 -20.19 5.63
C LEU A 337 22.07 -20.98 6.94
N PHE A 338 21.18 -20.66 7.89
CA PHE A 338 21.05 -21.40 9.14
C PHE A 338 20.53 -22.83 8.91
N ILE A 339 19.54 -23.01 8.04
CA ILE A 339 19.01 -24.33 7.66
C ILE A 339 20.10 -25.15 6.93
N LEU A 340 20.79 -24.55 5.96
CA LEU A 340 21.88 -25.20 5.21
C LEU A 340 23.10 -25.49 6.10
N GLY A 341 23.41 -24.60 7.05
CA GLY A 341 24.47 -24.79 8.04
C GLY A 341 24.13 -25.86 9.06
N SER A 342 22.87 -25.93 9.50
CA SER A 342 22.36 -27.00 10.37
C SER A 342 22.29 -28.35 9.65
N ALA A 343 22.00 -28.35 8.33
CA ALA A 343 22.05 -29.54 7.50
C ALA A 343 23.50 -30.07 7.31
N LYS A 344 24.52 -29.20 7.35
CA LYS A 344 25.94 -29.59 7.37
C LYS A 344 26.44 -30.05 8.75
N GLY A 345 25.67 -29.84 9.82
CA GLY A 345 25.98 -30.32 11.18
C GLY A 345 25.64 -31.80 11.42
N SER A 346 24.87 -32.42 10.52
CA SER A 346 24.66 -33.88 10.47
C SER A 346 25.79 -34.54 9.66
N GLY A 347 27.04 -34.27 10.04
CA GLY A 347 28.14 -35.12 9.64
C GLY A 347 27.84 -36.52 10.14
N SER A 348 27.62 -37.45 9.21
CA SER A 348 27.59 -38.88 9.47
C SER A 348 28.70 -39.20 10.46
N ALA A 349 28.34 -39.47 11.72
CA ALA A 349 29.27 -40.06 12.66
C ALA A 349 29.86 -41.25 11.93
N ASN A 350 31.17 -41.25 11.69
CA ASN A 350 31.87 -42.39 11.13
C ASN A 350 31.40 -43.58 11.97
N LYS A 351 30.61 -44.46 11.35
CA LYS A 351 30.07 -45.63 12.02
C LYS A 351 31.29 -46.50 12.27
N VAL A 352 31.87 -46.41 13.46
CA VAL A 352 33.05 -47.19 13.82
C VAL A 352 32.60 -48.65 13.76
N ILE A 353 33.08 -49.36 12.74
CA ILE A 353 32.83 -50.79 12.56
C ILE A 353 33.98 -51.51 13.25
N TYR A 354 33.65 -52.32 14.25
CA TYR A 354 34.61 -53.14 14.98
C TYR A 354 34.69 -54.51 14.31
N TYR A 355 35.87 -55.15 14.34
CA TYR A 355 36.10 -56.44 13.69
C TYR A 355 36.48 -57.51 14.71
N ASP A 356 35.96 -58.72 14.56
CA ASP A 356 36.47 -59.89 15.27
C ASP A 356 37.80 -60.39 14.63
N LYS A 357 38.48 -61.33 15.28
CA LYS A 357 39.74 -61.95 14.84
C LYS A 357 39.62 -62.69 13.51
N LEU A 358 38.39 -62.98 13.06
CA LEU A 358 38.09 -63.63 11.77
C LEU A 358 37.63 -62.62 10.71
N GLY A 359 37.66 -61.32 11.01
CA GLY A 359 37.32 -60.24 10.08
C GLY A 359 35.83 -59.95 9.93
N ARG A 360 34.97 -60.44 10.84
CA ARG A 360 33.53 -60.14 10.82
C ARG A 360 33.24 -58.82 11.52
N GLN A 361 32.29 -58.08 10.95
CA GLN A 361 31.97 -56.70 11.33
C GLN A 361 30.88 -56.63 12.41
N TYR A 362 31.08 -55.75 13.39
CA TYR A 362 30.18 -55.49 14.50
C TYR A 362 29.97 -53.98 14.69
N LYS A 363 28.76 -53.62 15.14
CA LYS A 363 28.40 -52.22 15.41
C LYS A 363 28.92 -51.72 16.75
N PHE A 364 29.18 -52.63 17.69
CA PHE A 364 29.65 -52.33 19.04
C PHE A 364 30.91 -53.13 19.33
N ASP A 365 31.87 -52.51 20.02
CA ASP A 365 33.14 -53.14 20.41
C ASP A 365 32.92 -54.36 21.32
N SER A 366 31.95 -54.26 22.24
CA SER A 366 31.57 -55.36 23.13
C SER A 366 31.17 -56.62 22.37
N ASP A 367 30.48 -56.48 21.23
CA ASP A 367 30.01 -57.62 20.45
C ASP A 367 31.17 -58.27 19.69
N ALA A 368 32.12 -57.47 19.19
CA ALA A 368 33.35 -57.97 18.58
C ALA A 368 34.22 -58.71 19.61
N GLN A 369 34.32 -58.18 20.83
CA GLN A 369 35.08 -58.80 21.91
C GLN A 369 34.44 -60.09 22.44
N GLU A 370 33.11 -60.12 22.58
CA GLU A 370 32.36 -61.33 22.94
C GLU A 370 32.52 -62.43 21.87
N ALA A 371 32.52 -62.04 20.58
CA ALA A 371 32.80 -62.95 19.48
C ALA A 371 34.24 -63.47 19.51
N ASN A 372 35.22 -62.61 19.81
CA ASN A 372 36.61 -63.01 19.99
C ASN A 372 36.78 -64.01 21.13
N ARG A 373 36.11 -63.79 22.27
CA ARG A 373 36.16 -64.72 23.41
C ARG A 373 35.66 -66.11 23.03
N LYS A 374 34.56 -66.19 22.26
CA LYS A 374 34.02 -67.47 21.78
C LYS A 374 34.90 -68.15 20.73
N ILE A 375 35.64 -67.40 19.93
CA ILE A 375 36.63 -67.93 19.00
C ILE A 375 37.79 -68.55 19.78
N ASP A 376 38.26 -67.83 20.80
CA ASP A 376 39.37 -68.29 21.65
C ASP A 376 38.99 -69.54 22.44
N GLU A 377 37.80 -69.57 23.05
CA GLU A 377 37.25 -70.76 23.75
C GLU A 377 37.14 -71.99 22.83
N ARG A 378 36.82 -71.81 21.54
CA ARG A 378 36.81 -72.90 20.55
C ARG A 378 38.21 -73.35 20.15
N SER A 379 39.15 -72.41 20.04
CA SER A 379 40.54 -72.74 19.72
C SER A 379 41.26 -73.48 20.85
N GLU A 380 40.94 -73.16 22.11
CA GLU A 380 41.50 -73.82 23.29
C GLU A 380 40.87 -75.19 23.59
N SER A 381 39.61 -75.41 23.17
CA SER A 381 38.92 -76.71 23.33
C SER A 381 39.27 -77.75 22.26
N GLY A 382 40.14 -77.42 21.30
CA GLY A 382 40.76 -78.39 20.38
C GLY A 382 39.80 -79.12 19.44
N LEU A 383 38.70 -78.46 19.04
CA LEU A 383 37.76 -78.96 18.01
C LEU A 383 37.91 -78.23 16.68
#